data_AF-A0AAW0CCE8-F1
#
_entry.id   AF-A0AAW0CCE8-F1
#
_cell.length_a   1.000
_cell.length_b   1.000
_cell.length_c   1.000
_cell.angle_alpha   90.00
_cell.angle_beta   90.00
_cell.angle_gamma   90.00
#
_symmetry.space_group_name_H-M   'P 1'
#
loop_
_entity.id
_entity.type
_entity.pdbx_description
1 polymer ?
#
loop_
_entity_poly.entity_id
_entity_poly.type
_entity_poly.pdbx_seq_one_letter_code
_entity_poly.pdbx_strand_id
1 'polypeptide(L)'
;MQSAVEPRRVDRLWFPDGNLVLATDTALFRVYGGLLAQESPIFRDMLELAQPTNAEKMDDCPVVRLPDDGEDLEHFLKAIFDYKSNNEILFRQRWKPNV
;
A
#
# COMPACT_ATOMS: atom_id res chain seq x y z
N MET A 1 -5.29 26.95 -16.96
CA MET A 1 -5.96 25.69 -17.38
C MET A 1 -5.17 24.55 -16.74
N GLN A 2 -5.52 24.14 -15.52
CA GLN A 2 -4.90 22.97 -14.88
C GLN A 2 -5.55 21.73 -15.49
N SER A 3 -4.84 21.09 -16.40
CA SER A 3 -5.20 19.74 -16.84
C SER A 3 -5.04 18.84 -15.62
N ALA A 4 -6.15 18.48 -14.97
CA ALA A 4 -6.16 17.43 -13.96
C ALA A 4 -5.75 16.14 -14.68
N VAL A 5 -4.48 15.76 -14.54
CA VAL A 5 -4.04 14.43 -14.97
C VAL A 5 -4.67 13.48 -13.96
N GLU A 6 -5.63 12.68 -14.44
CA GLU A 6 -6.22 11.63 -13.61
C GLU A 6 -5.11 10.69 -13.14
N PRO A 7 -4.96 10.47 -11.82
CA PRO A 7 -3.87 9.65 -11.31
C PRO A 7 -4.04 8.21 -11.81
N ARG A 8 -2.96 7.64 -12.33
CA ARG A 8 -2.94 6.30 -12.91
C ARG A 8 -3.11 5.26 -11.81
N ARG A 9 -4.05 4.33 -11.98
CA ARG A 9 -4.12 3.15 -11.12
C ARG A 9 -2.97 2.18 -11.41
N VAL A 10 -2.25 1.79 -10.36
CA VAL A 10 -1.14 0.83 -10.47
C VAL A 10 -1.63 -0.57 -10.15
N ASP A 11 -1.95 -1.35 -11.18
CA ASP A 11 -2.60 -2.67 -11.03
C ASP A 11 -1.79 -3.67 -10.17
N ARG A 12 -0.45 -3.61 -10.19
CA ARG A 12 0.39 -4.48 -9.36
C ARG A 12 0.30 -4.20 -7.86
N LEU A 13 -0.12 -2.99 -7.49
CA LEU A 13 -0.28 -2.52 -6.12
C LEU A 13 -1.75 -2.18 -5.84
N TRP A 14 -2.66 -2.82 -6.57
CA TRP A 14 -4.08 -2.71 -6.40
C TRP A 14 -4.64 -4.02 -5.85
N PHE A 15 -4.61 -4.16 -4.54
CA PHE A 15 -5.09 -5.35 -3.86
C PHE A 15 -6.61 -5.30 -3.72
N PRO A 16 -7.37 -6.30 -4.24
CA PRO A 16 -8.83 -6.33 -4.15
C PRO A 16 -9.37 -6.33 -2.72
N ASP A 17 -8.61 -6.90 -1.79
CA ASP A 17 -8.92 -6.95 -0.36
C ASP A 17 -8.18 -5.85 0.44
N GLY A 18 -7.52 -4.91 -0.26
CA GLY A 18 -6.83 -3.79 0.37
C GLY A 18 -7.83 -2.89 1.10
N ASN A 19 -7.42 -2.41 2.28
CA ASN A 19 -8.24 -1.63 3.20
C ASN A 19 -7.83 -0.16 3.30
N LEU A 20 -6.85 0.25 2.51
CA LEU A 20 -6.34 1.62 2.44
C LEU A 20 -6.06 1.97 0.99
N VAL A 21 -6.48 3.15 0.56
CA VAL A 21 -6.09 3.70 -0.73
C VAL A 21 -5.08 4.81 -0.49
N LEU A 22 -3.95 4.75 -1.19
CA LEU A 22 -3.00 5.86 -1.28
C LEU A 22 -3.18 6.53 -2.64
N ALA A 23 -3.29 7.85 -2.61
CA ALA A 23 -3.41 8.67 -3.80
C ALA A 23 -2.25 9.67 -3.83
N THR A 24 -1.66 9.83 -5.01
CA THR A 24 -0.70 10.89 -5.33
C THR A 24 -1.25 11.68 -6.51
N ASP A 25 -0.55 12.73 -6.91
CA ASP A 25 -0.96 13.52 -8.09
C ASP A 25 -0.85 12.70 -9.40
N THR A 26 -0.03 11.64 -9.42
CA THR A 26 0.25 10.85 -10.63
C THR A 26 -0.23 9.41 -10.57
N ALA A 27 -0.46 8.85 -9.38
CA ALA A 27 -0.77 7.43 -9.22
C ALA A 27 -1.72 7.11 -8.04
N LEU A 28 -2.47 6.01 -8.19
CA LEU A 28 -3.36 5.43 -7.18
C LEU A 28 -2.95 4.00 -6.83
N PHE A 29 -2.96 3.70 -5.53
CA PHE A 29 -2.58 2.41 -4.96
C PHE A 29 -3.65 1.97 -3.97
N ARG A 30 -3.97 0.67 -3.96
CA ARG A 30 -4.89 0.09 -2.97
C ARG A 30 -4.15 -1.00 -2.22
N VAL A 31 -3.82 -0.74 -0.96
CA VAL A 31 -2.88 -1.52 -0.15
C VAL A 31 -3.42 -1.87 1.24
N TYR A 32 -2.65 -2.65 1.98
CA TYR A 32 -2.96 -3.01 3.37
C TYR A 32 -2.31 -2.01 4.32
N GLY A 33 -3.12 -1.12 4.90
CA GLY A 33 -2.63 -0.08 5.81
C GLY A 33 -1.88 -0.64 7.03
N GLY A 34 -2.31 -1.79 7.55
CA GLY A 34 -1.64 -2.46 8.66
C GLY A 34 -0.23 -2.95 8.32
N LEU A 35 0.00 -3.42 7.08
CA LEU A 35 1.34 -3.83 6.67
C LEU A 35 2.23 -2.61 6.44
N LEU A 36 1.67 -1.56 5.85
CA LEU A 36 2.37 -0.30 5.63
C LEU A 36 2.83 0.35 6.94
N ALA A 37 1.98 0.31 7.98
CA ALA A 37 2.30 0.76 9.32
C ALA A 37 3.41 -0.07 10.02
N GLN A 38 3.53 -1.36 9.70
CA GLN A 38 4.59 -2.20 10.26
C GLN A 38 5.96 -1.87 9.65
N GLU A 39 6.00 -1.61 8.35
CA GLU A 39 7.24 -1.37 7.61
C GLU A 39 7.67 0.11 7.64
N SER A 40 6.77 1.03 8.02
CA SER A 40 7.10 2.45 8.13
C SER A 40 6.45 3.12 9.33
N PRO A 41 7.27 3.64 10.27
CA PRO A 41 6.81 4.45 11.39
C PRO A 41 5.99 5.67 10.97
N ILE A 42 6.35 6.31 9.85
CA ILE A 42 5.67 7.52 9.36
C ILE A 42 4.22 7.17 8.95
N PHE A 43 4.05 6.05 8.24
CA PHE A 43 2.73 5.59 7.83
C PHE A 43 1.90 5.10 9.02
N ARG A 44 2.53 4.47 10.02
CA ARG A 44 1.83 4.11 11.26
C ARG A 44 1.28 5.33 11.95
N ASP A 45 2.14 6.31 12.22
CA ASP A 45 1.74 7.51 12.95
C ASP A 45 0.65 8.27 12.15
N MET A 46 0.76 8.35 10.82
CA MET A 46 -0.27 8.95 9.96
C MET A 46 -1.61 8.20 9.97
N LEU A 47 -1.61 6.87 10.07
CA LEU A 47 -2.82 6.06 10.14
C LEU A 47 -3.44 6.03 11.54
N GLU A 48 -2.64 6.21 12.59
CA GLU A 48 -3.06 6.32 13.98
C GLU A 48 -3.65 7.69 14.31
N LEU A 49 -3.20 8.74 13.63
CA LEU A 49 -3.86 10.04 13.68
C LEU A 49 -5.30 9.88 13.18
N ALA A 50 -6.26 10.29 14.00
CA ALA A 50 -7.68 10.21 13.68
C ALA A 50 -7.93 10.87 12.33
N GLN A 51 -8.16 10.05 11.29
CA GLN A 51 -8.58 10.55 10.00
C GLN A 51 -9.86 11.35 10.22
N PRO A 52 -9.95 12.59 9.67
CA PRO A 52 -11.13 13.40 9.87
C PRO A 52 -12.37 12.61 9.45
N THR A 53 -13.48 12.75 10.17
CA THR A 53 -14.73 11.99 9.92
C THR A 53 -15.25 12.13 8.48
N ASN A 54 -14.77 13.14 7.76
CA ASN A 54 -15.05 13.43 6.36
C ASN A 54 -13.90 13.03 5.40
N ALA A 55 -13.07 12.06 5.78
CA ALA A 55 -12.00 11.56 4.93
C ALA A 55 -12.58 11.06 3.61
N GLU A 56 -11.88 11.37 2.51
CA GLU A 56 -12.20 10.88 1.18
C GLU A 56 -12.23 9.35 1.20
N LYS A 57 -13.28 8.76 0.64
CA LYS A 57 -13.42 7.31 0.52
C LYS A 57 -13.56 6.92 -0.93
N MET A 58 -12.83 5.88 -1.32
CA MET A 58 -12.95 5.23 -2.62
C MET A 58 -13.16 3.74 -2.37
N ASP A 59 -14.20 3.16 -2.97
CA ASP A 59 -14.60 1.76 -2.75
C ASP A 59 -14.73 1.38 -1.26
N ASP A 60 -15.38 2.25 -0.48
CA ASP A 60 -15.53 2.13 0.99
C ASP A 60 -14.21 2.13 1.80
N CYS A 61 -13.07 2.32 1.14
CA CYS A 61 -11.76 2.39 1.77
C CYS A 61 -11.36 3.86 1.99
N PRO A 62 -10.72 4.20 3.12
CA PRO A 62 -10.15 5.53 3.34
C PRO A 62 -9.06 5.82 2.31
N VAL A 63 -9.11 7.02 1.73
CA VAL A 63 -8.11 7.54 0.78
C VAL A 63 -7.19 8.49 1.52
N VAL A 64 -5.89 8.25 1.41
CA VAL A 64 -4.85 9.15 1.90
C VAL A 64 -4.12 9.76 0.71
N ARG A 65 -4.22 11.08 0.58
CA ARG A 65 -3.45 11.83 -0.41
C ARG A 65 -2.07 12.16 0.13
N LEU A 66 -1.05 11.75 -0.59
CA LEU A 66 0.36 12.00 -0.29
C LEU A 66 0.91 12.99 -1.32
N PRO A 67 1.73 13.97 -0.89
CA PRO A 67 2.39 14.91 -1.79
C PRO A 67 3.63 14.31 -2.48
N ASP A 68 3.96 13.05 -2.19
CA ASP A 68 5.09 12.33 -2.76
C ASP A 68 4.89 12.01 -4.25
N ASP A 69 6.00 11.81 -4.97
CA ASP A 69 5.96 11.35 -6.35
C ASP A 69 5.40 9.92 -6.45
N GLY A 70 4.48 9.70 -7.38
CA GLY A 70 3.85 8.40 -7.58
C GLY A 70 4.84 7.29 -7.96
N GLU A 71 5.92 7.61 -8.68
CA GLU A 71 6.95 6.63 -9.05
C GLU A 71 7.80 6.22 -7.84
N ASP A 72 8.21 7.19 -7.01
CA ASP A 72 8.95 6.92 -5.77
C ASP A 72 8.11 6.09 -4.79
N LEU A 73 6.84 6.46 -4.63
CA LEU A 73 5.90 5.71 -3.80
C LEU A 73 5.65 4.31 -4.36
N GLU A 74 5.55 4.15 -5.68
CA GLU A 74 5.41 2.85 -6.33
C GLU A 74 6.61 1.94 -6.02
N HIS A 75 7.85 2.46 -6.13
CA HIS A 75 9.06 1.71 -5.79
C HIS A 75 9.11 1.31 -4.31
N PHE A 76 8.74 2.22 -3.41
CA PHE A 76 8.66 1.96 -1.99
C PHE A 76 7.64 0.87 -1.65
N LEU A 77 6.41 0.99 -2.19
CA LEU A 77 5.35 0.01 -1.98
C LEU A 77 5.72 -1.35 -2.60
N LYS A 78 6.36 -1.38 -3.77
CA LYS A 78 6.92 -2.63 -4.33
C LYS A 78 7.91 -3.25 -3.36
N ALA A 79 8.84 -2.48 -2.79
CA ALA A 79 9.80 -3.02 -1.83
C ALA A 79 9.14 -3.68 -0.60
N ILE A 80 7.95 -3.21 -0.18
CA ILE A 80 7.16 -3.74 0.94
C ILE A 80 6.25 -4.92 0.54
N PHE A 81 5.63 -4.89 -0.62
CA PHE A 81 4.64 -5.91 -0.98
C PHE A 81 5.23 -7.03 -1.84
N ASP A 82 6.31 -6.78 -2.58
CA ASP A 82 6.94 -7.75 -3.48
C ASP A 82 7.84 -8.76 -2.71
N TYR A 83 8.37 -8.38 -1.53
CA TYR A 83 9.21 -9.28 -0.71
C TYR A 83 8.43 -10.45 -0.10
N LYS A 84 7.12 -10.30 0.17
CA LYS A 84 6.31 -11.37 0.78
C LYS A 84 5.85 -12.42 -0.23
N SER A 85 5.76 -12.09 -1.51
CA SER A 85 5.47 -13.06 -2.59
C SER A 85 6.58 -14.10 -2.78
N ASN A 86 7.80 -13.82 -2.28
CA ASN A 86 8.96 -14.71 -2.41
C ASN A 86 9.25 -15.58 -1.17
N ASN A 87 8.48 -15.47 -0.08
CA ASN A 87 8.79 -16.19 1.18
C ASN A 87 8.10 -17.55 1.36
N GLU A 88 7.28 -18.01 0.41
CA GLU A 88 6.69 -19.35 0.45
C GLU A 88 7.68 -20.49 0.12
N ILE A 89 8.86 -20.19 -0.44
CA ILE A 89 9.80 -21.23 -0.89
C ILE A 89 10.69 -21.76 0.26
N LEU A 90 10.89 -20.99 1.35
CA LEU A 90 11.80 -21.41 2.42
C LEU A 90 11.18 -22.38 3.45
N PHE A 91 9.86 -22.45 3.57
CA PHE A 91 9.20 -23.31 4.57
C PHE A 91 8.98 -24.76 4.12
N ARG A 92 9.11 -25.09 2.82
CA ARG A 92 8.89 -26.47 2.33
C ARG A 92 10.12 -27.37 2.34
N GLN A 93 11.34 -26.85 2.51
CA GLN A 93 12.56 -27.67 2.37
C GLN A 93 13.29 -28.06 3.66
N ARG A 94 12.92 -27.52 4.84
CA ARG A 94 13.72 -27.73 6.06
C ARG A 94 13.22 -28.81 7.02
N TRP A 95 11.99 -29.31 6.91
CA TRP A 95 11.46 -30.29 7.87
C TRP A 95 11.36 -31.70 7.27
N LYS A 96 12.24 -32.60 7.71
CA LYS A 96 11.96 -34.04 7.73
C LYS A 96 11.89 -34.46 9.21
N PRO A 97 10.77 -35.03 9.68
CA PRO A 97 10.75 -35.66 10.99
C PRO A 97 11.65 -36.88 10.93
N ASN A 98 12.57 -37.01 11.89
CA ASN A 98 13.27 -38.26 12.13
C ASN A 98 12.27 -39.23 12.77
N VAL A 99 11.82 -40.21 11.98
CA VAL A 99 11.24 -41.46 12.45
C VAL A 99 12.08 -42.60 11.93
#